data_AF-A0AAV5ZUC1-F1
#
_entry.id   AF-A0AAV5ZUC1-F1
#
_cell.length_a   1.000
_cell.length_b   1.000
_cell.length_c   1.000
_cell.angle_alpha   90.00
_cell.angle_beta   90.00
_cell.angle_gamma   90.00
#
_symmetry.space_group_name_H-M   'P 1'
#
loop_
_entity.id
_entity.type
_entity.pdbx_description
1 polymer ?
#
loop_
_entity_poly.entity_id
_entity_poly.type
_entity_poly.pdbx_seq_one_letter_code
_entity_poly.pdbx_strand_id
1 'polypeptide(L)'
;MGHESFDRGEHPAHASDRSFGLALCGFLVLLGLWPLVHGRPGRWWALGLGVAVAGLALLRPALLAPLNRLANRFALLMQSIVNPVVMGVIFYGVITPLGILKRRVGQDLVRRGFDAAATSYWIERRPPGPRPETMNRQF
;
A
#
# COMPACT_ATOMS: atom_id res chain seq x y z
N MET A 1 -24.32 -5.23 -24.54
CA MET A 1 -24.77 -4.52 -23.33
C MET A 1 -23.81 -4.91 -22.21
N GLY A 2 -22.69 -4.19 -22.07
CA GLY A 2 -21.65 -4.49 -21.09
C GLY A 2 -21.91 -3.71 -19.80
N HIS A 3 -22.26 -4.41 -18.72
CA HIS A 3 -22.66 -3.82 -17.44
C HIS A 3 -21.54 -3.85 -16.38
N GLU A 4 -20.28 -3.94 -16.79
CA GLU A 4 -19.14 -3.87 -15.87
C GLU A 4 -18.48 -2.50 -15.98
N SER A 5 -19.04 -1.51 -15.28
CA SER A 5 -18.33 -0.27 -14.99
C SER A 5 -17.25 -0.56 -13.96
N PHE A 6 -16.02 -0.81 -14.42
CA PHE A 6 -14.80 -0.90 -13.60
C PHE A 6 -14.36 0.44 -13.00
N ASP A 7 -15.20 1.47 -13.08
CA ASP A 7 -15.04 2.73 -12.37
C ASP A 7 -15.50 2.58 -10.92
N ARG A 8 -14.90 1.62 -10.20
CA ARG A 8 -14.98 1.65 -8.74
C ARG A 8 -14.03 2.77 -8.35
N GLY A 9 -14.54 3.99 -8.40
CA GLY A 9 -13.88 5.20 -7.93
C GLY A 9 -13.60 5.07 -6.43
N GLU A 10 -12.56 4.31 -6.09
CA GLU A 10 -11.78 4.61 -4.90
C GLU A 10 -11.19 5.99 -5.18
N HIS A 11 -11.97 7.04 -4.93
CA HIS A 11 -11.40 8.35 -4.72
C HIS A 11 -10.47 8.16 -3.53
N PRO A 12 -9.12 8.16 -3.72
CA PRO A 12 -8.25 8.17 -2.57
C PRO A 12 -8.64 9.42 -1.81
N ALA A 13 -9.14 9.26 -0.58
CA ALA A 13 -9.55 10.38 0.23
C ALA A 13 -8.33 11.28 0.40
N HIS A 14 -8.22 12.31 -0.45
CA HIS A 14 -7.11 13.23 -0.40
C HIS A 14 -7.14 13.82 1.00
N ALA A 15 -6.02 13.70 1.72
CA ALA A 15 -5.91 14.21 3.08
C ALA A 15 -6.37 15.68 3.06
N SER A 16 -7.43 15.97 3.82
CA SER A 16 -7.95 17.34 3.93
C SER A 16 -6.82 18.27 4.33
N ASP A 17 -6.73 19.45 3.70
CA ASP A 17 -5.67 20.44 3.98
C ASP A 17 -5.56 20.77 5.48
N ARG A 18 -6.69 20.66 6.21
CA ARG A 18 -6.75 20.79 7.67
C ARG A 18 -6.02 19.66 8.40
N SER A 19 -6.24 18.42 7.99
CA SER A 19 -5.57 17.24 8.57
C SER A 19 -4.05 17.30 8.35
N PHE A 20 -3.61 17.74 7.16
CA PHE A 20 -2.19 17.96 6.89
C PHE A 20 -1.59 19.04 7.82
N GLY A 21 -2.27 20.18 7.97
CA GLY A 21 -1.84 21.25 8.87
C GLY A 21 -1.77 20.83 10.34
N LEU A 22 -2.75 20.05 10.82
CA LEU A 22 -2.74 19.50 12.17
C LEU A 22 -1.63 18.47 12.39
N ALA A 23 -1.38 17.59 11.42
CA ALA A 23 -0.26 16.64 11.48
C ALA A 23 1.09 17.36 11.52
N LEU A 24 1.26 18.43 10.72
CA LEU A 24 2.46 19.25 10.73
C LEU A 24 2.65 20.00 12.06
N CYS A 25 1.56 20.52 12.65
CA CYS A 25 1.59 21.09 14.00
C CYS A 25 2.05 20.05 15.03
N GLY A 26 1.45 18.85 15.04
CA GLY A 26 1.85 17.77 15.93
C GLY A 26 3.33 17.41 15.77
N PHE A 27 3.82 17.32 14.54
CA PHE A 27 5.24 17.09 14.25
C PHE A 27 6.14 18.22 14.79
N LEU A 28 5.78 19.48 14.60
CA LEU A 28 6.54 20.63 15.10
C LEU A 28 6.56 20.71 16.64
N VAL A 29 5.44 20.37 17.29
CA VAL A 29 5.37 20.28 18.75
C VAL A 29 6.28 19.17 19.27
N LEU A 30 6.22 17.97 18.67
CA LEU A 30 7.12 16.88 19.01
C LEU A 30 8.59 17.27 18.81
N LEU A 31 8.93 17.93 17.70
CA LEU A 31 10.29 18.41 17.43
C LEU A 31 10.75 19.51 18.39
N GLY A 32 9.81 20.36 18.83
CA GLY A 32 10.05 21.43 19.81
C GLY A 32 10.29 20.89 21.23
N LEU A 33 9.57 19.82 21.58
CA LEU A 33 9.62 19.17 22.90
C LEU A 33 10.68 18.05 23.01
N TRP A 34 11.09 17.44 21.90
CA TRP A 34 12.12 16.39 21.87
C TRP A 34 13.44 16.76 22.59
N PRO A 35 13.98 17.99 22.45
CA PRO A 35 15.20 18.40 23.14
C PRO A 35 15.03 18.48 24.67
N LEU A 36 13.81 18.74 25.17
CA LEU A 36 13.54 18.82 26.61
C LEU A 36 13.72 17.46 27.30
N VAL A 37 13.46 16.36 26.58
CA VAL A 37 13.69 14.98 27.09
C VAL A 37 15.18 14.71 27.33
N HIS A 38 16.07 15.42 26.64
CA HIS A 38 17.52 15.27 26.74
C HIS A 38 18.19 16.41 27.55
N GLY A 39 17.41 17.20 28.31
CA GLY A 39 17.92 18.31 29.12
C GLY A 39 18.46 19.50 28.32
N ARG A 40 18.16 19.59 27.02
CA ARG A 40 18.52 20.72 26.15
C ARG A 40 17.42 21.78 26.14
N PRO A 41 17.74 23.06 25.90
CA PRO A 41 16.72 24.08 25.78
C PRO A 41 15.72 23.71 24.68
N GLY A 42 14.43 23.73 25.04
CA GLY A 42 13.35 23.51 24.10
C GLY A 42 13.44 24.50 22.93
N ARG A 43 13.11 24.04 21.73
CA ARG A 43 13.15 24.90 20.54
C ARG A 43 11.88 25.74 20.50
N TRP A 44 11.88 26.86 21.24
CA TRP A 44 10.74 27.79 21.32
C TRP A 44 10.28 28.28 19.95
N TRP A 45 11.20 28.44 18.99
CA TRP A 45 10.88 28.78 17.62
C TRP A 45 10.00 27.70 16.94
N ALA A 46 10.23 26.42 17.24
CA ALA A 46 9.47 25.31 16.66
C ALA A 46 8.05 25.24 17.24
N LEU A 47 7.90 25.54 18.54
CA LEU A 47 6.61 25.67 19.19
C LEU A 47 5.81 26.85 18.64
N GLY A 48 6.44 28.03 18.50
CA GLY A 48 5.81 29.20 17.90
C GLY A 48 5.39 28.96 16.44
N LEU A 49 6.23 28.28 15.67
CA LEU A 49 5.90 27.87 14.29
C LEU A 49 4.73 26.88 14.25
N GLY A 50 4.68 25.92 15.19
CA GLY A 50 3.56 24.96 15.30
C GLY A 50 2.22 25.65 15.55
N VAL A 51 2.17 26.62 16.46
CA VAL A 51 0.97 27.42 16.73
C VAL A 51 0.57 28.25 15.51
N ALA A 52 1.53 28.88 14.82
CA ALA A 52 1.26 29.64 13.61
C ALA A 52 0.67 28.75 12.49
N VAL A 53 1.24 27.56 12.28
CA VAL A 53 0.75 26.57 11.32
C VAL A 53 -0.65 26.07 11.70
N ALA A 54 -0.93 25.83 12.98
CA ALA A 54 -2.26 25.44 13.45
C ALA A 54 -3.30 26.56 13.22
N GLY A 55 -2.94 27.81 13.49
CA GLY A 55 -3.78 28.97 13.18
C GLY A 55 -4.09 29.09 11.69
N LEU A 56 -3.07 28.92 10.84
CA LEU A 56 -3.22 28.89 9.38
C LEU A 56 -4.12 27.73 8.91
N ALA A 57 -3.96 26.54 9.49
CA ALA A 57 -4.76 25.37 9.16
C ALA A 57 -6.26 25.54 9.49
N LEU A 58 -6.58 26.27 10.57
CA LEU A 58 -7.95 26.52 11.00
C LEU A 58 -8.59 27.70 10.28
N LEU A 59 -7.86 28.81 10.12
CA LEU A 59 -8.40 30.06 9.57
C LEU A 59 -8.42 30.07 8.04
N ARG A 60 -7.37 29.55 7.39
CA ARG A 60 -7.19 29.59 5.93
C ARG A 60 -6.47 28.34 5.41
N PRO A 61 -7.10 27.14 5.47
CA PRO A 61 -6.50 25.90 4.99
C PRO A 61 -6.11 25.94 3.50
N ALA A 62 -6.76 26.78 2.70
CA ALA A 62 -6.45 26.95 1.27
C ALA A 62 -5.01 27.40 0.99
N LEU A 63 -4.34 28.09 1.93
CA LEU A 63 -2.92 28.45 1.80
C LEU A 63 -1.99 27.24 1.94
N LEU A 64 -2.42 26.21 2.67
CA LEU A 64 -1.69 24.95 2.83
C LEU A 64 -1.99 23.96 1.69
N ALA A 65 -3.03 24.19 0.89
CA ALA A 65 -3.42 23.35 -0.25
C ALA A 65 -2.33 23.10 -1.31
N PRO A 66 -1.52 24.09 -1.76
CA PRO A 66 -0.43 23.81 -2.69
C PRO A 66 0.67 22.95 -2.06
N LEU A 67 0.97 23.17 -0.77
CA LEU A 67 1.97 22.40 -0.04
C LEU A 67 1.51 20.96 0.20
N ASN A 68 0.26 20.77 0.63
CA ASN A 68 -0.35 19.45 0.81
C ASN A 68 -0.35 18.64 -0.49
N ARG A 69 -0.71 19.29 -1.63
CA ARG A 69 -0.65 18.64 -2.94
C ARG A 69 0.75 18.22 -3.35
N LEU A 70 1.77 19.05 -3.08
CA LEU A 70 3.16 18.71 -3.38
C LEU A 70 3.65 17.54 -2.50
N ALA A 71 3.36 17.59 -1.20
CA ALA A 71 3.68 16.52 -0.27
C ALA A 71 2.99 15.21 -0.66
N ASN A 72 1.72 15.25 -1.07
CA ASN A 72 1.00 14.07 -1.51
C ASN A 72 1.58 13.49 -2.81
N ARG A 73 1.95 14.33 -3.79
CA ARG A 73 2.65 13.87 -5.01
C ARG A 73 3.98 13.21 -4.69
N PHE A 74 4.73 13.77 -3.74
CA PHE A 74 5.98 13.19 -3.28
C PHE A 74 5.75 11.83 -2.59
N ALA A 75 4.74 11.73 -1.73
CA ALA A 75 4.36 10.47 -1.09
C ALA A 75 3.97 9.39 -2.11
N LEU A 76 3.19 9.74 -3.14
CA LEU A 76 2.82 8.84 -4.23
C LEU A 76 4.04 8.39 -5.05
N LEU A 77 4.97 9.29 -5.34
CA LEU A 77 6.21 8.96 -6.05
C LEU A 77 7.07 7.99 -5.22
N MET A 78 7.21 8.25 -3.92
CA MET A 78 7.89 7.35 -2.99
C MET A 78 7.23 5.99 -2.96
N GLN A 79 5.90 5.92 -2.83
CA GLN A 79 5.17 4.66 -2.81
C GLN A 79 5.30 3.88 -4.13
N SER A 80 5.32 4.58 -5.27
CA SER A 80 5.54 3.98 -6.59
C SER A 80 6.90 3.30 -6.70
N ILE A 81 7.92 3.76 -5.97
CA ILE A 81 9.25 3.14 -5.93
C ILE A 81 9.30 2.04 -4.86
N VAL A 82 8.76 2.32 -3.67
CA VAL A 82 8.79 1.40 -2.52
C VAL A 82 8.01 0.11 -2.84
N ASN A 83 6.84 0.21 -3.49
CA ASN A 83 6.03 -0.96 -3.82
C ASN A 83 6.78 -2.00 -4.68
N PRO A 84 7.36 -1.65 -5.84
CA PRO A 84 8.20 -2.55 -6.63
C PRO A 84 9.44 -3.04 -5.88
N VAL A 85 10.09 -2.19 -5.09
CA VAL A 85 11.29 -2.58 -4.33
C VAL A 85 10.93 -3.64 -3.30
N VAL A 86 9.89 -3.42 -2.50
CA VAL A 86 9.41 -4.39 -1.51
C VAL A 86 8.97 -5.68 -2.19
N MET A 87 8.23 -5.60 -3.30
CA MET A 87 7.85 -6.79 -4.05
C MET A 87 9.06 -7.53 -4.63
N GLY A 88 10.06 -6.81 -5.12
CA GLY A 88 11.33 -7.38 -5.56
C GLY A 88 12.04 -8.12 -4.44
N VAL A 89 12.14 -7.51 -3.25
CA VAL A 89 12.76 -8.14 -2.07
C VAL A 89 11.99 -9.39 -1.66
N ILE A 90 10.67 -9.36 -1.61
CA ILE A 90 9.85 -10.55 -1.27
C ILE A 90 10.04 -11.63 -2.34
N PHE A 91 9.97 -11.26 -3.62
CA PHE A 91 10.07 -12.22 -4.71
C PHE A 91 11.45 -12.87 -4.77
N TYR A 92 12.53 -12.10 -4.71
CA TYR A 92 13.89 -12.65 -4.81
C TYR A 92 14.43 -13.17 -3.47
N GLY A 93 13.99 -12.63 -2.34
CA GLY A 93 14.42 -13.04 -1.01
C GLY A 93 13.66 -14.24 -0.44
N VAL A 94 12.38 -14.42 -0.79
CA VAL A 94 11.54 -15.48 -0.22
C VAL A 94 11.02 -16.43 -1.30
N ILE A 95 10.32 -15.91 -2.31
CA ILE A 95 9.61 -16.76 -3.29
C ILE A 95 10.60 -17.53 -4.17
N THR A 96 11.60 -16.85 -4.72
CA THR A 96 12.62 -17.42 -5.61
C THR A 96 13.44 -18.52 -4.93
N PRO A 97 14.05 -18.32 -3.74
CA PRO A 97 14.81 -19.39 -3.10
C PRO A 97 13.92 -20.56 -2.69
N LEU A 98 12.68 -20.32 -2.25
CA LEU A 98 11.73 -21.40 -1.98
C LEU A 98 11.39 -22.20 -3.24
N GLY A 99 11.23 -21.52 -4.38
CA GLY A 99 11.02 -22.15 -5.68
C GLY A 99 12.22 -22.99 -6.13
N ILE A 100 13.44 -22.47 -5.97
CA ILE A 100 14.69 -23.21 -6.26
C ILE A 100 14.79 -24.44 -5.37
N LEU A 101 14.52 -24.31 -4.06
CA LEU A 101 14.54 -25.43 -3.12
C LEU A 101 13.53 -26.50 -3.51
N LYS A 102 12.27 -26.14 -3.81
CA LYS A 102 11.25 -27.09 -4.27
C LYS A 102 11.64 -27.78 -5.57
N ARG A 103 12.28 -27.06 -6.50
CA ARG A 103 12.83 -27.63 -7.74
C ARG A 103 13.93 -28.66 -7.46
N ARG A 104 14.82 -28.39 -6.50
CA ARG A 104 15.88 -29.32 -6.08
C ARG A 104 15.32 -30.57 -5.40
N VAL A 105 14.25 -30.44 -4.62
CA VAL A 105 13.54 -31.56 -3.98
C VAL A 105 12.69 -32.36 -4.99
N GLY A 106 12.58 -31.91 -6.25
CA GLY A 106 11.83 -32.61 -7.30
C GLY A 106 10.31 -32.44 -7.18
N GLN A 107 9.83 -31.51 -6.35
CA GLN A 107 8.40 -31.21 -6.23
C GLN A 107 7.96 -30.35 -7.42
N ASP A 108 7.49 -31.00 -8.49
CA ASP A 108 6.84 -30.29 -9.59
C ASP A 108 5.35 -30.07 -9.32
N LEU A 109 5.05 -28.99 -8.59
CA LEU A 109 3.69 -28.62 -8.21
C LEU A 109 2.77 -28.34 -9.41
N VAL A 110 3.34 -28.00 -10.56
CA VAL A 110 2.60 -27.57 -11.76
C VAL A 110 2.67 -28.62 -12.88
N ARG A 111 3.36 -29.75 -12.67
CA ARG A 111 3.54 -30.83 -13.67
C ARG A 111 3.89 -30.27 -15.06
N ARG A 112 4.97 -29.49 -15.13
CA ARG A 112 5.37 -28.74 -16.33
C ARG A 112 6.01 -29.62 -17.40
N GLY A 113 6.40 -30.84 -17.06
CA GLY A 113 6.94 -31.81 -18.03
C GLY A 113 5.83 -32.36 -18.93
N PHE A 114 6.08 -32.38 -20.24
CA PHE A 114 5.23 -33.09 -21.18
C PHE A 114 5.46 -34.60 -21.02
N ASP A 115 4.43 -35.31 -20.60
CA ASP A 115 4.36 -36.76 -20.51
C ASP A 115 3.69 -37.31 -21.77
N ALA A 116 4.49 -37.91 -22.66
CA ALA A 116 4.01 -38.52 -23.91
C ALA A 116 3.24 -39.84 -23.67
N ALA A 117 3.36 -40.44 -22.49
CA ALA A 117 2.66 -41.66 -22.12
C ALA A 117 1.33 -41.38 -21.39
N ALA A 118 1.07 -40.12 -21.00
CA ALA A 118 -0.17 -39.74 -20.34
C ALA A 118 -1.37 -39.80 -21.31
N THR A 119 -2.38 -40.60 -20.97
CA THR A 119 -3.64 -40.70 -21.74
C THR A 119 -4.44 -39.40 -21.70
N SER A 120 -4.33 -38.63 -20.61
CA SER A 120 -4.96 -37.32 -20.45
C SER A 120 -4.28 -36.52 -19.34
N TYR A 121 -4.12 -35.21 -19.52
CA TYR A 121 -3.68 -34.27 -18.48
C TYR A 121 -4.83 -33.79 -17.58
N TRP A 122 -6.07 -34.21 -17.87
CA TRP A 122 -7.23 -33.80 -17.10
C TRP A 122 -7.19 -34.38 -15.68
N ILE A 123 -7.13 -33.50 -14.69
CA ILE A 123 -7.15 -33.90 -13.28
C ILE A 123 -8.60 -34.09 -12.86
N GLU A 124 -9.04 -35.33 -12.70
CA GLU A 124 -10.37 -35.66 -12.18
C GLU A 124 -10.50 -35.17 -10.72
N ARG A 125 -11.45 -34.27 -10.46
CA ARG A 125 -11.69 -33.74 -9.12
C ARG A 125 -12.53 -34.72 -8.32
N ARG A 126 -12.01 -35.17 -7.18
CA ARG A 126 -12.75 -35.98 -6.19
C ARG A 126 -12.66 -35.30 -4.82
N PRO A 127 -13.79 -34.89 -4.21
CA PRO A 127 -15.16 -35.04 -4.68
C PRO A 127 -15.48 -34.18 -5.91
N PRO A 128 -16.50 -34.55 -6.71
CA PRO A 128 -16.98 -33.70 -7.80
C PRO A 128 -17.32 -32.31 -7.27
N GLY A 129 -17.04 -31.29 -8.08
CA GLY A 129 -17.31 -29.90 -7.73
C GLY A 129 -18.78 -29.65 -7.34
N PRO A 130 -19.09 -28.49 -6.74
CA PRO A 130 -20.45 -28.18 -6.32
C PRO A 130 -21.42 -28.34 -7.50
N ARG A 131 -22.62 -28.84 -7.23
CA ARG A 131 -23.61 -29.13 -8.28
C ARG A 131 -23.87 -27.88 -9.13
N PRO A 132 -24.13 -28.03 -10.44
CA PRO A 132 -24.37 -26.89 -11.33
C PRO A 132 -25.47 -25.94 -10.83
N GLU A 133 -26.43 -26.48 -10.08
CA GLU A 133 -27.50 -25.75 -9.38
C GLU A 133 -27.01 -24.66 -8.40
N THR A 134 -25.76 -24.74 -7.91
CA THR A 134 -25.18 -23.74 -7.00
C THR A 134 -24.74 -22.45 -7.71
N MET A 135 -24.65 -22.45 -9.04
CA MET A 135 -24.25 -21.29 -9.84
C MET A 135 -25.48 -20.42 -10.19
N ASN A 136 -26.03 -19.75 -9.18
CA ASN A 136 -27.26 -18.93 -9.30
C ASN A 136 -27.14 -17.70 -10.24
N ARG A 137 -25.95 -17.36 -10.74
CA ARG A 137 -25.69 -16.20 -11.61
C ARG A 137 -24.63 -16.54 -12.65
N GLN A 138 -24.96 -17.40 -13.61
CA GLN A 138 -24.03 -17.77 -14.69
C GLN A 138 -24.13 -16.86 -15.93
N PHE A 139 -25.08 -15.92 -15.96
CA PHE A 139 -25.25 -14.90 -17.00
C PHE A 139 -25.61 -13.55 -16.39
#